data_AF-A0A1F6IAQ7-F1
#
_entry.id   AF-A0A1F6IAQ7-F1
#
_cell.length_a   1.000
_cell.length_b   1.000
_cell.length_c   1.000
_cell.angle_alpha   90.00
_cell.angle_beta   90.00
_cell.angle_gamma   90.00
#
_symmetry.space_group_name_H-M   'P 1'
#
loop_
_entity.id
_entity.type
_entity.pdbx_description
1 polymer ?
#
loop_
_entity_poly.entity_id
_entity_poly.type
_entity_poly.pdbx_seq_one_letter_code
_entity_poly.pdbx_strand_id
1 'polypeptide(L)' 'MQWIFFIEKPVLSVGQFNRLSNIFDNGGQVIFGAAVLSPFISGIASINILVIILGGIGALLCWVLSVWLAKRGEEL' A
#
# COMPACT_ATOMS: atom_id res chain seq x y z
N MET A 1 14.28 -43.46 -14.57
CA MET A 1 13.07 -42.81 -14.02
C MET A 1 13.50 -41.47 -13.45
N GLN A 2 13.21 -40.38 -14.14
CA GLN A 2 13.55 -39.03 -13.68
C GLN A 2 12.24 -38.32 -13.37
N TRP A 3 11.92 -38.20 -12.08
CA TRP A 3 10.77 -37.42 -11.62
C TRP A 3 11.16 -35.96 -11.67
N ILE A 4 10.70 -35.26 -12.71
CA ILE A 4 10.84 -33.80 -12.81
C ILE A 4 9.81 -33.20 -11.86
N PHE A 5 10.26 -32.75 -10.69
CA PHE A 5 9.44 -31.92 -9.81
C PHE A 5 9.25 -30.55 -10.49
N PHE A 6 8.07 -30.34 -11.08
CA PHE A 6 7.61 -28.99 -11.41
C PHE A 6 7.33 -28.26 -10.09
N ILE A 7 8.27 -27.43 -9.65
CA ILE A 7 7.99 -26.44 -8.61
C ILE A 7 7.15 -25.35 -9.29
N GLU A 8 5.82 -25.46 -9.19
CA GLU A 8 4.94 -24.37 -9.57
C GLU A 8 5.29 -23.16 -8.70
N LYS A 9 5.72 -22.07 -9.34
CA LYS A 9 5.91 -20.81 -8.63
C LYS A 9 4.55 -20.39 -8.08
N PRO A 10 4.44 -19.98 -6.81
CA PRO A 10 3.19 -19.48 -6.29
C PRO A 10 2.79 -18.22 -7.07
N VAL A 11 1.80 -18.36 -7.95
CA VAL A 11 1.17 -17.23 -8.64
C VAL A 11 -0.01 -16.81 -7.78
N LEU A 12 -0.06 -15.53 -7.43
CA LEU A 12 -1.20 -14.99 -6.71
C LEU A 12 -2.43 -15.04 -7.62
N SER A 13 -3.55 -15.50 -7.07
CA SER A 13 -4.85 -15.41 -7.74
C SER A 13 -5.31 -13.95 -7.84
N VAL A 14 -6.21 -13.66 -8.79
CA VAL A 14 -6.88 -12.36 -8.92
C VAL A 14 -7.49 -11.89 -7.59
N GLY A 15 -8.12 -12.82 -6.85
CA GLY A 15 -8.68 -12.52 -5.53
C GLY A 15 -7.63 -12.09 -4.48
N GLN A 16 -6.40 -12.61 -4.56
CA GLN A 16 -5.31 -12.21 -3.68
C GLN A 16 -4.73 -10.83 -4.08
N PHE A 17 -4.61 -10.55 -5.38
CA PHE A 17 -4.22 -9.22 -5.87
C PHE A 17 -5.21 -8.14 -5.41
N ASN A 18 -6.52 -8.39 -5.54
CA ASN A 18 -7.56 -7.47 -5.09
C ASN A 18 -7.52 -7.23 -3.57
N ARG A 19 -7.27 -8.29 -2.78
CA ARG A 19 -7.10 -8.14 -1.32
C ARG A 19 -5.89 -7.28 -0.98
N LEU A 20 -4.75 -7.52 -1.62
CA LEU A 20 -3.54 -6.72 -1.38
C LEU A 20 -3.75 -5.28 -1.81
N SER A 21 -4.34 -5.04 -2.97
CA SER A 21 -4.69 -3.70 -3.45
C SER A 21 -5.53 -2.95 -2.41
N ASN A 22 -6.61 -3.56 -1.91
CA ASN A 22 -7.45 -2.96 -0.87
C ASN A 22 -6.69 -2.70 0.45
N ILE A 23 -5.77 -3.59 0.85
CA ILE A 23 -4.95 -3.37 2.05
C ILE A 23 -4.07 -2.13 1.88
N PHE A 24 -3.41 -1.99 0.74
CA PHE A 24 -2.57 -0.84 0.46
C PHE A 24 -3.38 0.45 0.30
N ASP A 25 -4.57 0.39 -0.29
CA ASP A 25 -5.46 1.55 -0.37
C ASP A 25 -5.87 2.04 1.03
N ASN A 26 -6.37 1.13 1.86
CA ASN A 26 -6.74 1.44 3.25
C ASN A 26 -5.53 1.92 4.07
N GLY A 27 -4.36 1.31 3.88
CA GLY A 27 -3.11 1.74 4.52
C GLY A 27 -2.74 3.17 4.14
N GLY A 28 -2.87 3.53 2.85
CA GLY A 28 -2.65 4.89 2.36
C GLY A 28 -3.60 5.90 3.01
N GLN A 29 -4.89 5.56 3.13
CA GLN A 29 -5.89 6.41 3.79
C GLN A 29 -5.57 6.64 5.27
N VAL A 30 -5.15 5.60 6.00
CA VAL A 30 -4.79 5.73 7.42
C VAL A 30 -3.55 6.62 7.60
N ILE A 31 -2.51 6.41 6.79
CA ILE A 31 -1.29 7.23 6.85
C ILE A 31 -1.60 8.69 6.53
N PHE A 32 -2.38 8.93 5.47
CA PHE A 32 -2.78 10.28 5.10
C PHE A 32 -3.63 10.95 6.18
N GLY A 33 -4.61 10.23 6.73
CA GLY A 33 -5.44 10.70 7.84
C GLY A 33 -4.60 11.07 9.06
N ALA A 34 -3.63 10.23 9.44
CA ALA A 34 -2.71 10.52 10.53
C ALA A 34 -1.86 11.78 10.25
N ALA A 35 -1.33 11.92 9.03
CA ALA A 35 -0.54 13.08 8.63
C ALA A 35 -1.38 14.38 8.69
N VAL A 36 -2.63 14.34 8.22
CA VAL A 36 -3.57 15.48 8.24
C VAL A 36 -4.04 15.81 9.66
N LEU A 37 -4.24 14.82 10.52
CA LEU A 37 -4.70 15.02 11.90
C LEU A 37 -3.56 15.41 12.85
N SER A 38 -2.32 15.03 12.56
CA SER A 38 -1.18 15.29 13.44
C SER A 38 -0.97 16.77 13.82
N PRO A 39 -1.18 17.77 12.94
CA PRO A 39 -1.14 19.19 13.29
C PRO A 39 -2.14 19.61 14.37
N PHE A 40 -3.33 19.01 14.36
CA PHE A 40 -4.42 19.37 15.27
C PHE A 40 -4.19 18.77 16.65
N ILE A 41 -3.58 17.58 16.73
CA ILE A 41 -3.26 16.91 17.98
C ILE A 41 -1.99 17.51 18.62
N SER A 42 -0.96 17.78 17.81
CA SER A 42 0.34 18.27 18.29
C SER A 42 0.35 19.77 18.61
N GLY A 43 -0.68 20.51 18.16
CA GLY A 43 -0.67 21.97 18.09
C GLY A 43 0.09 22.47 16.86
N ILE A 44 -0.45 23.49 16.20
CA ILE A 44 0.06 24.01 14.91
C ILE A 44 1.51 24.51 15.00
N ALA A 45 1.92 25.04 16.16
CA ALA A 45 3.28 25.52 16.40
C ALA A 45 4.33 24.41 16.47
N SER A 46 3.90 23.15 16.66
CA SER A 46 4.76 21.97 16.83
C SER A 46 4.81 21.11 15.57
N ILE A 47 4.19 21.55 14.46
CA ILE A 47 4.14 20.78 13.22
C ILE A 47 5.55 20.53 12.73
N ASN A 48 5.96 19.26 12.76
CA ASN A 48 7.17 18.84 12.11
C ASN A 48 6.88 18.59 10.63
N ILE A 49 7.31 19.52 9.77
CA ILE A 49 7.07 19.44 8.32
C ILE A 49 7.63 18.15 7.70
N LEU A 50 8.68 17.59 8.29
CA LEU A 50 9.25 16.32 7.87
C LEU A 50 8.25 15.16 8.06
N VAL A 51 7.46 15.17 9.14
CA VAL A 51 6.41 14.16 9.38
C VAL A 51 5.31 14.26 8.34
N ILE A 52 4.89 15.47 7.97
CA ILE A 52 3.88 15.68 6.91
C ILE A 52 4.40 15.18 5.56
N ILE A 53 5.64 15.52 5.20
CA ILE A 53 6.24 15.08 3.94
C ILE A 53 6.39 13.56 3.90
N LEU A 54 6.93 12.94 4.96
CA LEU A 54 7.07 11.49 5.02
C LEU A 54 5.71 10.78 5.01
N GLY A 55 4.72 11.32 5.73
CA GLY A 55 3.35 10.80 5.71
C GLY A 55 2.74 10.89 4.30
N GLY A 56 2.90 12.02 3.62
CA GLY A 56 2.44 12.20 2.24
C GLY A 56 3.10 11.22 1.27
N ILE A 57 4.42 11.05 1.33
CA ILE A 57 5.15 10.08 0.51
C ILE A 57 4.69 8.66 0.82
N GLY A 58 4.53 8.31 2.10
CA GLY A 58 4.07 6.98 2.51
C GLY A 58 2.67 6.65 2.00
N ALA A 59 1.73 7.59 2.12
CA ALA A 59 0.38 7.44 1.58
C ALA A 59 0.39 7.27 0.06
N LEU A 60 1.20 8.06 -0.64
CA LEU A 60 1.30 8.03 -2.09
C LEU A 60 1.92 6.72 -2.59
N LEU A 61 2.95 6.20 -1.92
CA LEU A 61 3.52 4.88 -2.21
C LEU A 61 2.48 3.76 -2.02
N CYS A 62 1.67 3.84 -0.96
CA CYS A 62 0.60 2.87 -0.71
C CYS A 62 -0.44 2.90 -1.86
N TRP A 63 -0.86 4.07 -2.31
CA TRP A 63 -1.78 4.18 -3.45
C TRP A 63 -1.16 3.70 -4.76
N VAL A 64 0.09 4.07 -5.05
CA VAL A 64 0.79 3.58 -6.26
C VAL A 64 0.83 2.06 -6.27
N LEU A 65 1.17 1.44 -5.14
CA LEU A 65 1.23 -0.01 -5.03
C LEU A 65 -0.17 -0.64 -5.13
N SER A 66 -1.19 -0.03 -4.53
CA SER A 66 -2.59 -0.47 -4.65
C SER A 66 -3.05 -0.49 -6.11
N VAL A 67 -2.84 0.60 -6.84
CA VAL A 67 -3.20 0.72 -8.26
C VAL A 67 -2.41 -0.27 -9.11
N TRP A 68 -1.11 -0.45 -8.83
CA TRP A 68 -0.29 -1.42 -9.54
C TRP A 68 -0.78 -2.86 -9.33
N LEU A 69 -1.13 -3.22 -8.09
CA LEU A 69 -1.67 -4.54 -7.75
C LEU A 69 -3.04 -4.78 -8.39
N ALA A 70 -3.91 -3.78 -8.41
CA ALA A 70 -5.22 -3.87 -9.07
C ALA A 70 -5.07 -4.16 -10.57
N LYS A 71 -4.20 -3.41 -11.26
CA LYS A 71 -3.91 -3.64 -12.69
C LYS A 71 -3.35 -5.04 -12.95
N ARG A 72 -2.45 -5.53 -12.10
CA ARG A 72 -1.92 -6.90 -12.21
C ARG A 72 -2.99 -7.98 -12.02
N GLY A 73 -4.00 -7.72 -11.18
CA GLY A 73 -5.14 -8.60 -11.01
C GLY A 73 -6.07 -8.64 -12.22
N GLU A 74 -6.24 -7.52 -12.93
CA GLU A 74 -7.06 -7.44 -14.15
C GLU A 74 -6.40 -8.07 -15.38
N GLU A 75 -5.07 -8.09 -15.42
CA GLU A 75 -4.26 -8.67 -16.51
C GLU A 75 -4.18 -10.22 -16.49
N LEU A 76 -4.69 -10.87 -15.42
CA LEU A 76 -4.63 -12.34 -15.19
C LEU A 76 -6.01 -13.00 -15.36
#